data_AF-A0A814D7F0-F1
#
_entry.id   AF-A0A814D7F0-F1
#
_cell.length_a   1.000
_cell.length_b   1.000
_cell.length_c   1.000
_cell.angle_alpha   90.00
_cell.angle_beta   90.00
_cell.angle_gamma   90.00
#
_symmetry.space_group_name_H-M   'P 1'
#
loop_
_entity.id
_entity.type
_entity.pdbx_description
1 polymer ?
#
loop_
_entity_poly.entity_id
_entity_poly.type
_entity_poly.pdbx_seq_one_letter_code
_entity_poly.pdbx_strand_id
1 'polypeptide(L)'
;MILLQFLSLSVNILCLVQKLPQIIGLYKTKNVNSISISSVLLEEMGYTIVLAYNLWKHYPLSTFFEYVVLFIQDILLLFAIAKYSINEKDKRTTNRSKPLYGILIFCLYLLASLLGLVPKVWMNICTLFVIPISASSKILQLRTIITNKSAGQVSKIGWAIAAYGSFARIITNLYETNDMNMVINLLISFILNTSVVIVCMIYSKGPVPKLTNENRKKTT
;
A
#
# COMPACT_ATOMS: atom_id res chain seq x y z
N MET A 1 -27.86 -5.42 -12.02
CA MET A 1 -27.79 -5.96 -10.64
C MET A 1 -26.74 -7.09 -10.53
N ILE A 2 -26.82 -8.17 -11.32
CA ILE A 2 -25.87 -9.30 -11.28
C ILE A 2 -24.40 -8.88 -11.51
N LEU A 3 -24.16 -8.00 -12.50
CA LEU A 3 -22.80 -7.51 -12.80
C LEU A 3 -22.16 -6.77 -11.60
N LEU A 4 -22.93 -5.94 -10.89
CA LEU A 4 -22.43 -5.17 -9.74
C LEU A 4 -22.06 -6.10 -8.58
N GLN A 5 -22.89 -7.10 -8.31
CA GLN A 5 -22.59 -8.12 -7.30
C GLN A 5 -21.32 -8.90 -7.64
N PHE A 6 -21.15 -9.26 -8.91
CA PHE A 6 -19.94 -9.94 -9.38
C PHE A 6 -18.69 -9.07 -9.19
N LEU A 7 -18.75 -7.78 -9.55
CA LEU A 7 -17.66 -6.82 -9.34
C LEU A 7 -17.31 -6.66 -7.85
N SER A 8 -18.31 -6.44 -6.99
CA SER A 8 -18.07 -6.29 -5.55
C SER A 8 -17.45 -7.57 -4.95
N LEU A 9 -17.93 -8.74 -5.36
CA LEU A 9 -17.39 -10.03 -4.90
C LEU A 9 -15.96 -10.26 -5.39
N SER A 10 -15.66 -9.97 -6.66
CA SER A 10 -14.32 -10.17 -7.21
C SER A 10 -13.30 -9.26 -6.53
N VAL A 11 -13.66 -8.01 -6.20
CA VAL A 11 -12.80 -7.09 -5.44
C VAL A 11 -12.51 -7.65 -4.04
N ASN A 12 -13.53 -8.12 -3.34
CA ASN A 12 -13.37 -8.70 -2.00
C ASN A 12 -12.49 -9.95 -2.00
N ILE A 13 -12.52 -10.76 -3.06
CA ILE A 13 -11.67 -11.94 -3.18
C ILE A 13 -10.24 -11.54 -3.54
N LEU A 14 -10.07 -10.63 -4.51
CA LEU A 14 -8.75 -10.23 -5.00
C LEU A 14 -7.96 -9.42 -3.96
N CYS A 15 -8.63 -8.65 -3.10
CA CYS A 15 -7.95 -7.91 -2.03
C CYS A 15 -7.23 -8.86 -1.05
N LEU A 16 -7.71 -10.09 -0.86
CA LEU A 16 -7.07 -11.11 -0.01
C LEU A 16 -5.65 -11.46 -0.46
N VAL A 17 -5.35 -11.30 -1.74
CA VAL A 17 -4.07 -11.69 -2.34
C VAL A 17 -3.26 -10.50 -2.86
N GLN A 18 -3.74 -9.27 -2.70
CA GLN A 18 -3.16 -8.09 -3.37
C GLN A 18 -1.69 -7.85 -3.00
N LYS A 19 -1.33 -7.90 -1.71
CA LYS A 19 0.05 -7.61 -1.25
C LYS A 19 0.90 -8.87 -1.11
N LEU A 20 0.29 -10.07 -1.11
CA LEU A 20 1.01 -11.35 -0.95
C LEU A 20 2.18 -11.54 -1.93
N PRO A 21 2.07 -11.26 -3.25
CA PRO A 21 3.20 -11.48 -4.15
C PRO A 21 4.37 -10.54 -3.85
N GLN A 22 4.11 -9.33 -3.31
CA GLN A 22 5.15 -8.40 -2.87
C GLN A 22 5.88 -8.93 -1.64
N ILE A 23 5.14 -9.44 -0.66
CA ILE A 23 5.69 -10.06 0.56
C ILE A 23 6.55 -11.28 0.20
N ILE A 24 6.05 -12.15 -0.68
CA ILE A 24 6.77 -13.34 -1.14
C ILE A 24 8.04 -12.95 -1.90
N GLY A 25 7.97 -11.95 -2.79
CA GLY A 25 9.14 -11.43 -3.52
C GLY A 25 10.22 -10.93 -2.56
N LEU A 26 9.82 -10.12 -1.57
CA LEU A 26 10.72 -9.61 -0.55
C LEU A 26 11.35 -10.73 0.29
N TYR A 27 10.59 -11.77 0.67
CA TYR A 27 11.13 -12.91 1.40
C TYR A 27 12.18 -13.68 0.58
N LYS A 28 11.94 -13.88 -0.73
CA LYS A 28 12.85 -14.59 -1.63
C LYS A 28 14.15 -13.83 -1.86
N THR A 29 14.06 -12.52 -2.07
CA THR A 29 15.22 -11.70 -2.48
C THR A 29 15.94 -11.04 -1.32
N LYS A 30 15.25 -10.86 -0.18
CA LYS A 30 15.76 -10.18 1.02
C LYS A 30 16.31 -8.78 0.75
N ASN A 31 15.82 -8.12 -0.31
CA ASN A 31 16.27 -6.81 -0.76
C ASN A 31 15.08 -5.84 -0.82
N VAL A 32 15.21 -4.66 -0.20
CA VAL A 32 14.16 -3.66 -0.06
C VAL A 32 14.27 -2.48 -1.03
N ASN A 33 15.30 -2.43 -1.89
CA ASN A 33 15.71 -1.20 -2.58
C ASN A 33 14.69 -0.67 -3.58
N SER A 34 13.88 -1.55 -4.16
CA SER A 34 12.83 -1.16 -5.11
C SER A 34 11.52 -0.73 -4.44
N ILE A 35 11.40 -0.89 -3.11
CA ILE A 35 10.19 -0.59 -2.36
C ILE A 35 10.36 0.75 -1.64
N SER A 36 9.39 1.65 -1.83
CA SER A 36 9.38 2.94 -1.12
C SER A 36 8.76 2.75 0.26
N ILE A 37 9.58 2.77 1.32
CA ILE A 37 9.08 2.60 2.70
C ILE A 37 8.05 3.70 3.05
N SER A 38 8.31 4.93 2.63
CA SER A 38 7.38 6.05 2.83
C SER A 38 6.07 5.86 2.06
N SER A 39 6.10 5.23 0.88
CA SER A 39 4.87 4.88 0.15
C SER A 39 4.03 3.90 0.95
N VAL A 40 4.62 2.79 1.40
CA VAL A 40 3.91 1.75 2.16
C VAL A 40 3.37 2.32 3.49
N LEU A 41 4.13 3.17 4.17
CA LEU A 41 3.66 3.86 5.38
C LEU A 41 2.46 4.80 5.11
N LEU A 42 2.43 5.48 3.96
CA LEU A 42 1.30 6.32 3.59
C LEU A 42 0.08 5.50 3.15
N GLU A 43 0.27 4.36 2.46
CA GLU A 43 -0.84 3.42 2.18
C GLU A 43 -1.47 2.95 3.48
N GLU A 44 -0.64 2.47 4.42
CA GLU A 44 -1.06 2.00 5.72
C GLU A 44 -1.77 3.10 6.54
N MET A 45 -1.25 4.33 6.52
CA MET A 45 -1.91 5.48 7.13
C MET A 45 -3.32 5.71 6.54
N GLY A 46 -3.45 5.64 5.21
CA GLY A 46 -4.73 5.78 4.53
C GLY A 46 -5.72 4.70 4.95
N TYR A 47 -5.30 3.43 4.98
CA TYR A 47 -6.13 2.32 5.43
C TYR A 47 -6.56 2.47 6.89
N THR A 48 -5.64 2.88 7.76
CA THR A 48 -5.92 3.11 9.18
C THR A 48 -6.99 4.18 9.38
N ILE A 49 -6.90 5.30 8.66
CA ILE A 49 -7.89 6.39 8.75
C ILE A 49 -9.27 5.91 8.27
N VAL A 50 -9.32 5.22 7.13
CA VAL A 50 -10.58 4.68 6.58
C VAL A 50 -11.20 3.67 7.56
N LEU A 51 -10.40 2.76 8.12
CA LEU A 51 -10.87 1.79 9.11
C LEU A 51 -11.42 2.46 10.35
N ALA A 52 -10.65 3.37 10.96
CA ALA A 52 -11.05 4.10 12.16
C ALA A 52 -12.36 4.87 11.93
N TYR A 53 -12.49 5.55 10.80
CA TYR A 53 -13.70 6.30 10.45
C TYR A 53 -14.93 5.39 10.29
N ASN A 54 -14.79 4.26 9.59
CA ASN A 54 -15.90 3.32 9.38
C ASN A 54 -16.33 2.63 10.70
N LEU A 55 -15.37 2.27 11.55
CA LEU A 55 -15.62 1.71 12.87
C LEU A 55 -16.34 2.73 13.77
N TRP A 56 -15.89 3.99 13.77
CA TRP A 56 -16.50 5.08 14.52
C TRP A 56 -17.94 5.36 14.08
N LYS A 57 -18.24 5.24 12.78
CA LYS A 57 -19.59 5.38 12.23
C LYS A 57 -20.48 4.15 12.46
N HIS A 58 -19.94 3.07 13.03
CA HIS A 58 -20.64 1.79 13.19
C HIS A 58 -21.19 1.23 11.86
N TYR A 59 -20.47 1.43 10.76
CA TYR A 59 -20.88 0.85 9.49
C TYR A 59 -20.74 -0.69 9.49
N PRO A 60 -21.55 -1.40 8.69
CA PRO A 60 -21.41 -2.84 8.53
C PRO A 60 -20.01 -3.21 8.02
N LEU A 61 -19.43 -4.29 8.56
CA LEU A 61 -18.09 -4.76 8.18
C LEU A 61 -17.96 -5.00 6.66
N SER A 62 -19.03 -5.44 6.00
CA SER A 62 -19.05 -5.67 4.55
C SER A 62 -18.70 -4.43 3.72
N THR A 63 -18.90 -3.23 4.25
CA THR A 63 -18.63 -1.96 3.56
C THR A 63 -17.13 -1.64 3.49
N PHE A 64 -16.35 -2.06 4.50
CA PHE A 64 -14.93 -1.71 4.61
C PHE A 64 -14.01 -2.92 4.81
N PHE A 65 -14.53 -4.14 4.64
CA PHE A 65 -13.80 -5.39 4.80
C PHE A 65 -12.47 -5.42 4.03
N GLU A 66 -12.46 -4.88 2.80
CA GLU A 66 -11.24 -4.78 1.98
C GLU A 66 -10.11 -4.04 2.70
N TYR A 67 -10.42 -2.97 3.44
CA TYR A 67 -9.44 -2.18 4.17
C TYR A 67 -8.89 -2.93 5.37
N VAL A 68 -9.69 -3.79 6.02
CA VAL A 68 -9.22 -4.63 7.14
C VAL A 68 -8.18 -5.61 6.63
N VAL A 69 -8.49 -6.25 5.50
CA VAL A 69 -7.61 -7.22 4.85
C VAL A 69 -6.32 -6.56 4.35
N LEU A 70 -6.41 -5.38 3.74
CA LEU A 70 -5.25 -4.65 3.24
C LEU A 70 -4.36 -4.12 4.37
N PHE A 71 -4.93 -3.58 5.45
CA PHE A 71 -4.22 -3.15 6.65
C PHE A 71 -3.38 -4.30 7.24
N ILE A 72 -3.98 -5.47 7.44
CA ILE A 72 -3.25 -6.64 7.97
C ILE A 72 -2.09 -7.03 7.04
N GLN A 73 -2.32 -7.08 5.73
CA GLN A 73 -1.27 -7.42 4.77
C GLN A 73 -0.16 -6.37 4.69
N ASP A 74 -0.47 -5.07 4.79
CA ASP A 74 0.55 -4.00 4.75
C ASP A 74 1.37 -3.98 6.05
N ILE A 75 0.78 -4.26 7.21
CA ILE A 75 1.55 -4.50 8.46
C ILE A 75 2.56 -5.62 8.26
N LEU A 76 2.12 -6.76 7.70
CA LEU A 76 3.03 -7.89 7.43
C LEU A 76 4.16 -7.51 6.47
N LEU A 77 3.84 -6.71 5.44
CA LEU A 77 4.84 -6.17 4.52
C LEU A 77 5.81 -5.22 5.22
N LEU A 78 5.34 -4.30 6.06
CA LEU A 78 6.16 -3.37 6.83
C LEU A 78 7.09 -4.10 7.82
N PHE A 79 6.62 -5.16 8.47
CA PHE A 79 7.47 -6.03 9.30
C PHE A 79 8.55 -6.73 8.46
N ALA A 80 8.20 -7.26 7.29
CA ALA A 80 9.17 -7.87 6.39
C ALA A 80 10.22 -6.85 5.91
N ILE A 81 9.80 -5.62 5.56
CA ILE A 81 10.68 -4.51 5.20
C ILE A 81 11.63 -4.20 6.36
N ALA A 82 11.11 -4.05 7.59
CA ALA A 82 11.91 -3.76 8.77
C ALA A 82 12.96 -4.86 9.05
N LYS A 83 12.61 -6.13 8.81
CA LYS A 83 13.49 -7.28 8.98
C LYS A 83 14.61 -7.32 7.92
N TYR A 84 14.29 -7.10 6.66
CA TYR A 84 15.28 -7.23 5.57
C TYR A 84 16.08 -5.96 5.29
N SER A 85 15.62 -4.81 5.76
CA SER A 85 16.40 -3.57 5.77
C SER A 85 17.70 -3.64 6.59
N ILE A 86 17.88 -4.68 7.41
CA ILE A 86 19.08 -4.89 8.27
C ILE A 86 20.27 -5.41 7.46
N ASN A 87 20.03 -6.13 6.37
CA ASN A 87 21.07 -6.87 5.66
C ASN A 87 21.89 -6.04 4.67
N GLU A 88 21.45 -4.81 4.37
CA GLU A 88 22.27 -3.89 3.60
C GLU A 88 23.34 -3.24 4.48
N LYS A 89 24.61 -3.50 4.14
CA LYS A 89 25.78 -2.89 4.79
C LYS A 89 25.89 -1.37 4.55
N ASP A 90 24.96 -0.76 3.81
CA ASP A 90 25.04 0.65 3.48
C ASP A 90 24.34 1.51 4.54
N LYS A 91 25.17 2.14 5.38
CA LYS A 91 24.79 3.01 6.50
C LYS A 91 24.11 4.33 6.08
N ARG A 92 23.71 4.50 4.83
CA ARG A 92 23.07 5.72 4.35
C ARG A 92 21.56 5.52 4.23
N THR A 93 20.86 5.97 5.28
CA THR A 93 19.52 6.59 5.19
C THR A 93 18.28 5.73 5.44
N THR A 94 18.36 4.40 5.57
CA THR A 94 17.18 3.60 5.95
C THR A 94 17.15 3.32 7.46
N ASN A 95 16.52 4.23 8.20
CA ASN A 95 16.31 4.09 9.63
C ASN A 95 15.30 2.95 9.89
N ARG A 96 15.79 1.77 10.28
CA ARG A 96 15.02 0.55 10.63
C ARG A 96 13.77 0.80 11.46
N SER A 97 13.83 1.85 12.28
CA SER A 97 12.80 2.19 13.24
C SER A 97 11.57 2.84 12.61
N LYS A 98 11.67 3.44 11.41
CA LYS A 98 10.55 4.10 10.73
C LYS A 98 9.34 3.17 10.49
N PRO A 99 9.49 1.99 9.84
CA PRO A 99 8.35 1.09 9.65
C PRO A 99 7.76 0.59 10.97
N LEU A 100 8.59 0.32 11.99
CA LEU A 100 8.13 -0.18 13.28
C LEU A 100 7.39 0.90 14.09
N TYR A 101 7.90 2.13 14.14
CA TYR A 101 7.20 3.26 14.75
C TYR A 101 5.89 3.57 14.01
N GLY A 102 5.88 3.46 12.68
CA GLY A 102 4.67 3.58 11.87
C GLY A 102 3.60 2.57 12.30
N ILE A 103 3.93 1.27 12.30
CA ILE A 103 3.02 0.20 12.75
C ILE A 103 2.48 0.50 14.15
N LEU A 104 3.35 0.86 15.09
CA LEU A 104 2.93 1.17 16.47
C LEU A 104 1.94 2.33 16.50
N ILE A 105 2.24 3.44 15.82
CA ILE A 105 1.37 4.63 15.76
C ILE A 105 0.02 4.28 15.16
N PHE A 106 -0.01 3.53 14.05
CA PHE A 106 -1.24 3.17 13.36
C PHE A 106 -2.12 2.23 14.20
N CYS A 107 -1.52 1.22 14.83
CA CYS A 107 -2.23 0.33 15.75
C CYS A 107 -2.78 1.08 16.96
N LEU A 108 -2.00 1.99 17.55
CA LEU A 108 -2.45 2.81 18.69
C LEU A 108 -3.58 3.75 18.30
N TYR A 109 -3.50 4.38 17.13
CA TYR A 109 -4.58 5.24 16.63
C TYR A 109 -5.86 4.43 16.37
N LEU A 110 -5.77 3.25 15.77
CA LEU A 110 -6.92 2.37 15.56
C LEU A 110 -7.54 1.93 16.89
N LEU A 111 -6.72 1.55 17.87
CA LEU A 111 -7.16 1.19 19.21
C LEU A 111 -7.84 2.38 19.93
N ALA A 112 -7.23 3.57 19.89
CA ALA A 112 -7.82 4.77 20.47
C ALA A 112 -9.17 5.11 19.83
N SER A 113 -9.31 4.87 18.53
CA SER A 113 -10.56 5.07 17.80
C SER A 113 -11.64 4.08 18.25
N LEU A 114 -11.29 2.80 18.42
CA LEU A 114 -12.19 1.77 18.95
C LEU A 114 -12.67 2.06 20.38
N LEU A 115 -11.79 2.63 21.21
CA LEU A 115 -12.12 3.04 22.58
C LEU A 115 -12.91 4.36 22.64
N GLY A 116 -13.21 4.98 21.50
CA GLY A 116 -13.92 6.27 21.45
C GLY A 116 -13.11 7.46 21.98
N LEU A 117 -11.79 7.31 22.10
CA LEU A 117 -10.90 8.34 22.65
C LEU A 117 -10.56 9.44 21.64
N VAL A 118 -10.76 9.19 20.34
CA VAL A 118 -10.44 10.15 19.29
C VAL A 118 -11.63 11.10 19.08
N PRO A 119 -11.46 12.43 19.25
CA PRO A 119 -12.53 13.39 19.05
C PRO A 119 -13.08 13.39 17.62
N LYS A 120 -14.38 13.67 17.48
CA LYS A 120 -15.10 13.67 16.18
C LYS A 120 -14.47 14.60 15.14
N VAL A 121 -13.96 15.76 15.59
CA VAL A 121 -13.29 16.74 14.71
C VAL A 121 -12.07 16.13 14.04
N TRP A 122 -11.28 15.34 14.77
CA TRP A 122 -10.09 14.67 14.22
C TRP A 122 -10.47 13.59 13.21
N MET A 123 -11.52 12.81 13.45
CA MET A 123 -12.01 11.81 12.48
C MET A 123 -12.35 12.46 11.14
N ASN A 124 -13.09 13.58 11.15
CA ASN A 124 -13.47 14.28 9.93
C ASN A 124 -12.27 14.89 9.20
N ILE A 125 -11.35 15.52 9.95
CA ILE A 125 -10.12 16.10 9.39
C ILE A 125 -9.27 15.01 8.75
N CYS A 126 -9.03 13.89 9.44
CA CYS A 126 -8.23 12.79 8.91
C CYS A 126 -8.84 12.22 7.62
N THR A 127 -10.16 12.04 7.56
CA THR A 127 -10.85 11.54 6.35
C THR A 127 -10.67 12.46 5.15
N LEU A 128 -10.66 13.79 5.35
CA LEU A 128 -10.38 14.76 4.28
C LEU A 128 -8.98 14.55 3.65
N PHE A 129 -8.01 14.12 4.46
CA PHE A 129 -6.65 13.87 3.99
C PHE A 129 -6.42 12.48 3.39
N VAL A 130 -7.41 11.58 3.41
CA VAL A 130 -7.25 10.21 2.84
C VAL A 130 -6.89 10.27 1.35
N ILE A 131 -7.54 11.17 0.59
CA ILE A 131 -7.29 11.34 -0.85
C ILE A 131 -5.83 11.75 -1.12
N PRO A 132 -5.31 12.87 -0.56
CA PRO A 132 -3.92 13.26 -0.80
C PRO A 132 -2.92 12.26 -0.22
N ILE A 133 -3.21 11.57 0.89
CA ILE A 133 -2.35 10.51 1.44
C ILE A 133 -2.27 9.32 0.46
N SER A 134 -3.43 8.84 0.00
CA SER A 134 -3.54 7.74 -0.97
C SER A 134 -2.83 8.07 -2.28
N ALA A 135 -2.99 9.29 -2.81
CA ALA A 135 -2.30 9.73 -4.02
C ALA A 135 -0.78 9.81 -3.79
N SER A 136 -0.35 10.43 -2.68
CA SER A 136 1.07 10.61 -2.35
C SER A 136 1.79 9.28 -2.21
N SER A 137 1.14 8.26 -1.64
CA SER A 137 1.71 6.92 -1.54
C SER A 137 2.12 6.37 -2.92
N LYS A 138 1.23 6.45 -3.91
CA LYS A 138 1.44 5.92 -5.26
C LYS A 138 2.47 6.74 -6.03
N ILE A 139 2.45 8.07 -5.86
CA ILE A 139 3.44 8.99 -6.44
C ILE A 139 4.84 8.69 -5.90
N LEU A 140 4.99 8.47 -4.59
CA LEU A 140 6.28 8.09 -4.01
C LEU A 140 6.77 6.74 -4.54
N GLN A 141 5.88 5.77 -4.73
CA GLN A 141 6.24 4.48 -5.31
C GLN A 141 6.70 4.61 -6.76
N LEU A 142 5.98 5.39 -7.58
CA LEU A 142 6.35 5.72 -8.96
C LEU A 142 7.75 6.34 -9.02
N ARG A 143 7.99 7.36 -8.19
CA ARG A 143 9.28 8.05 -8.11
C ARG A 143 10.40 7.06 -7.77
N THR A 144 10.21 6.19 -6.78
CA THR A 144 11.21 5.18 -6.41
C THR A 144 11.54 4.24 -7.56
N ILE A 145 10.54 3.74 -8.30
CA ILE A 145 10.78 2.83 -9.43
C ILE A 145 11.54 3.54 -10.56
N ILE A 146 11.14 4.78 -10.90
CA ILE A 146 11.76 5.57 -11.97
C ILE A 146 13.20 5.94 -11.60
N THR A 147 13.44 6.40 -10.36
CA THR A 147 14.77 6.77 -9.88
C THR A 147 15.70 5.56 -9.85
N ASN A 148 15.21 4.40 -9.37
CA ASN A 148 16.02 3.20 -9.29
C ASN A 148 16.11 2.43 -10.63
N LYS A 149 15.35 2.86 -11.65
CA LYS A 149 15.22 2.20 -12.97
C LYS A 149 15.01 0.69 -12.88
N SER A 150 14.35 0.23 -11.82
CA SER A 150 14.15 -1.19 -11.52
C SER A 150 12.85 -1.38 -10.76
N ALA A 151 11.96 -2.20 -11.32
CA ALA A 151 10.73 -2.60 -10.65
C ALA A 151 10.97 -3.61 -9.52
N GLY A 152 12.10 -4.35 -9.55
CA GLY A 152 12.57 -5.29 -8.53
C GLY A 152 11.46 -6.03 -7.76
N GLN A 153 11.31 -5.69 -6.48
CA GLN A 153 10.36 -6.34 -5.56
C GLN A 153 8.94 -5.74 -5.57
N VAL A 154 8.68 -4.73 -6.41
CA VAL A 154 7.34 -4.18 -6.55
C VAL A 154 6.46 -5.19 -7.29
N SER A 155 5.35 -5.59 -6.67
CA SER A 155 4.47 -6.61 -7.23
C SER A 155 3.63 -6.06 -8.39
N LYS A 156 4.03 -6.35 -9.64
CA LYS A 156 3.23 -6.04 -10.84
C LYS A 156 1.78 -6.52 -10.71
N ILE A 157 1.60 -7.74 -10.20
CA ILE A 157 0.29 -8.38 -10.03
C ILE A 157 -0.51 -7.64 -8.95
N GLY A 158 0.12 -7.28 -7.82
CA GLY A 158 -0.54 -6.58 -6.73
C GLY A 158 -1.04 -5.18 -7.14
N TRP A 159 -0.22 -4.45 -7.89
CA TRP A 159 -0.62 -3.15 -8.44
C TRP A 159 -1.69 -3.27 -9.54
N ALA A 160 -1.68 -4.35 -10.33
CA ALA A 160 -2.75 -4.63 -11.29
C ALA A 160 -4.07 -4.95 -10.60
N ILE A 161 -4.04 -5.72 -9.50
CA ILE A 161 -5.20 -5.96 -8.65
C ILE A 161 -5.71 -4.64 -8.05
N ALA A 162 -4.83 -3.77 -7.56
CA ALA A 162 -5.20 -2.46 -7.03
C ALA A 162 -5.87 -1.56 -8.09
N ALA A 163 -5.35 -1.56 -9.32
CA ALA A 163 -5.95 -0.86 -10.45
C ALA A 163 -7.34 -1.42 -10.78
N TYR A 164 -7.46 -2.74 -10.91
CA TYR A 164 -8.74 -3.41 -11.13
C TYR A 164 -9.76 -3.08 -10.02
N GLY A 165 -9.34 -3.17 -8.76
CA GLY A 165 -10.20 -2.87 -7.61
C GLY A 165 -10.71 -1.43 -7.63
N SER A 166 -9.84 -0.47 -7.93
CA SER A 166 -10.22 0.94 -8.07
C SER A 166 -11.23 1.14 -9.20
N PHE A 167 -11.01 0.50 -10.35
CA PHE A 167 -11.93 0.54 -11.49
C PHE A 167 -13.30 -0.05 -11.16
N ALA A 168 -13.32 -1.25 -10.57
CA ALA A 168 -14.57 -1.90 -10.17
C ALA A 168 -15.33 -1.06 -9.14
N ARG A 169 -14.63 -0.46 -8.18
CA ARG A 169 -15.23 0.42 -7.15
C ARG A 169 -15.78 1.72 -7.72
N ILE A 170 -15.21 2.28 -8.80
CA ILE A 170 -15.81 3.44 -9.50
C ILE A 170 -17.21 3.07 -9.97
N ILE A 171 -17.33 1.92 -10.65
CA ILE A 171 -18.60 1.45 -11.18
C ILE A 171 -19.58 1.19 -10.03
N THR A 172 -19.20 0.39 -9.03
CA THR A 172 -20.14 0.02 -7.95
C THR A 172 -20.58 1.23 -7.12
N ASN A 173 -19.67 2.16 -6.79
CA ASN A 173 -20.04 3.35 -6.01
C ASN A 173 -20.91 4.34 -6.79
N LEU A 174 -20.70 4.48 -8.10
CA LEU A 174 -21.60 5.30 -8.94
C LEU A 174 -23.06 4.80 -8.87
N TYR A 175 -23.26 3.48 -8.77
CA TYR A 175 -24.61 2.90 -8.68
C TYR A 175 -25.15 2.79 -7.25
N GLU A 176 -24.29 2.53 -6.25
CA GLU A 176 -24.72 2.25 -4.87
C GLU A 176 -24.87 3.52 -4.01
N THR A 177 -23.94 4.48 -4.13
CA THR A 177 -23.86 5.63 -3.23
C THR A 177 -24.01 6.97 -3.96
N ASN A 178 -23.65 7.03 -5.24
CA ASN A 178 -23.62 8.26 -6.06
C ASN A 178 -22.82 9.41 -5.40
N ASP A 179 -21.86 9.07 -4.52
CA ASP A 179 -20.98 10.05 -3.87
C ASP A 179 -19.80 10.39 -4.79
N MET A 180 -19.89 11.55 -5.44
CA MET A 180 -18.89 12.02 -6.39
C MET A 180 -17.51 12.25 -5.76
N ASN A 181 -17.42 12.56 -4.46
CA ASN A 181 -16.11 12.75 -3.81
C ASN A 181 -15.35 11.42 -3.69
N MET A 182 -16.07 10.35 -3.33
CA MET A 182 -15.49 9.01 -3.25
C MET A 182 -15.11 8.50 -4.65
N VAL A 183 -15.95 8.74 -5.66
CA VAL A 183 -15.66 8.37 -7.04
C VAL A 183 -14.42 9.10 -7.59
N ILE A 184 -14.25 10.39 -7.30
CA ILE A 184 -13.06 11.16 -7.71
C ILE A 184 -11.79 10.56 -7.09
N ASN A 185 -11.81 10.20 -5.80
CA ASN A 185 -10.68 9.53 -5.15
C ASN A 185 -10.32 8.20 -5.83
N LEU A 186 -11.33 7.40 -6.18
CA LEU A 186 -11.15 6.13 -6.87
C LEU A 186 -10.62 6.32 -8.30
N LEU A 187 -11.05 7.36 -9.01
CA LEU A 187 -10.53 7.72 -10.33
C LEU A 187 -9.03 8.07 -10.26
N ILE A 188 -8.64 8.92 -9.31
CA ILE A 188 -7.24 9.28 -9.07
C ILE A 188 -6.43 8.03 -8.72
N SER A 189 -6.96 7.19 -7.82
CA SER A 189 -6.32 5.94 -7.42
C SER A 189 -6.16 4.96 -8.59
N PHE A 190 -7.16 4.85 -9.47
CA PHE A 190 -7.09 4.01 -10.67
C PHE A 190 -5.98 4.47 -11.63
N ILE A 191 -5.91 5.76 -11.93
CA ILE A 191 -4.89 6.34 -12.82
C ILE A 191 -3.48 6.08 -12.25
N LEU A 192 -3.29 6.36 -10.96
CA LEU A 192 -1.99 6.20 -10.31
C LEU A 192 -1.59 4.72 -10.17
N ASN A 193 -2.53 3.83 -9.80
CA ASN A 193 -2.28 2.39 -9.74
C ASN A 193 -1.85 1.84 -11.11
N THR A 194 -2.59 2.22 -12.17
CA THR A 194 -2.26 1.84 -13.55
C THR A 194 -0.90 2.38 -13.97
N SER A 195 -0.58 3.62 -13.60
CA SER A 195 0.74 4.21 -13.86
C SER A 195 1.85 3.38 -13.20
N VAL A 196 1.66 2.94 -11.95
CA VAL A 196 2.64 2.08 -11.26
C VAL A 196 2.82 0.77 -12.02
N VAL A 197 1.74 0.14 -12.49
CA VAL A 197 1.80 -1.09 -13.28
C VAL A 197 2.61 -0.90 -14.55
N ILE A 198 2.32 0.16 -15.33
CA ILE A 198 3.02 0.47 -16.58
C ILE A 198 4.52 0.67 -16.33
N VAL A 199 4.87 1.49 -15.33
CA VAL A 199 6.26 1.75 -14.97
C VAL A 199 6.95 0.47 -14.49
N CYS A 200 6.26 -0.39 -13.73
CA CYS A 200 6.81 -1.69 -13.33
C CYS A 200 7.05 -2.60 -14.53
N MET A 201 6.20 -2.57 -15.56
CA MET A 201 6.40 -3.35 -16.79
C MET A 201 7.61 -2.85 -17.59
N ILE A 202 7.74 -1.54 -17.76
CA ILE A 202 8.87 -0.90 -18.45
C ILE A 202 10.19 -1.25 -17.77
N TYR A 203 10.27 -1.11 -16.45
CA TYR A 203 11.48 -1.38 -15.67
C TYR A 203 11.58 -2.82 -15.14
N SER A 204 10.78 -3.76 -15.66
CA SER A 204 10.84 -5.19 -15.30
C SER A 204 12.11 -5.89 -15.80
N LYS A 205 12.85 -5.28 -16.73
CA LYS A 205 14.13 -5.76 -17.28
C LYS A 205 15.31 -4.83 -16.94
N GLY A 206 15.14 -3.96 -15.94
CA GLY A 206 16.18 -3.00 -15.53
C GLY A 206 17.50 -3.67 -15.11
N PRO A 207 18.64 -2.97 -15.24
CA PRO A 207 19.96 -3.57 -15.02
C PRO A 207 20.07 -4.16 -13.62
N VAL A 208 20.57 -5.39 -13.55
CA VAL A 208 20.88 -6.09 -12.30
C VAL A 208 21.86 -5.21 -11.49
N PRO A 209 21.60 -4.94 -10.20
CA PRO A 209 22.56 -4.23 -9.36
C PRO A 209 23.90 -4.96 -9.44
N LYS A 210 24.95 -4.27 -9.89
CA LYS A 210 26.29 -4.83 -9.95
C LYS A 210 26.67 -5.28 -8.54
N LEU A 211 26.84 -6.59 -8.35
CA LEU A 211 27.55 -7.12 -7.18
C LEU A 211 28.97 -6.53 -7.24
N THR A 212 29.24 -5.51 -6.43
CA THR A 212 30.57 -4.91 -6.34
C THR A 212 31.52 -6.00 -5.84
N ASN A 213 32.44 -6.43 -6.72
CA ASN A 213 33.44 -7.48 -6.51
C ASN A 213 34.53 -7.12 -5.46
N GLU A 214 34.18 -6.40 -4.39
CA GLU A 214 35.17 -6.01 -3.36
C GLU A 214 35.47 -7.12 -2.33
N ASN A 215 34.71 -8.21 -2.29
CA ASN A 215 34.96 -9.30 -1.34
C ASN A 215 35.92 -10.39 -1.86
N ARG A 216 36.48 -10.29 -3.07
CA ARG A 216 37.39 -11.32 -3.62
C ARG A 216 38.89 -11.02 -3.44
N LYS A 217 39.27 -9.89 -2.81
CA LYS A 217 40.67 -9.49 -2.60
C LYS A 217 41.15 -9.55 -1.13
N LYS A 218 40.41 -10.18 -0.22
CA LYS A 218 40.84 -10.33 1.20
C LYS A 218 41.20 -11.77 1.61
N THR A 219 41.37 -12.67 0.65
CA THR A 219 41.88 -14.04 0.87
C THR A 219 43.00 -14.35 -0.12
N THR A 220 44.07 -13.56 -0.03
CA THR A 220 45.42 -13.94 -0.44
C THR A 220 46.30 -13.88 0.80
#